data_AF-A0A2G4REG9-F1
#
_entry.id   AF-A0A2G4REG9-F1
#
_cell.length_a   1.000
_cell.length_b   1.000
_cell.length_c   1.000
_cell.angle_alpha   90.00
_cell.angle_beta   90.00
_cell.angle_gamma   90.00
#
_symmetry.space_group_name_H-M   'P 1'
#
loop_
_entity.id
_entity.type
_entity.pdbx_description
1 polymer ?
#
loop_
_entity_poly.entity_id
_entity_poly.type
_entity_poly.pdbx_seq_one_letter_code
_entity_poly.pdbx_strand_id
1 'polypeptide(L)'
;MEKNIKDGDAEQLLPRQIRLVQSLADFQMACSAMEFICELDEDRLVTRVERRRYRCFEDTAVIAYGRAFTNANNLPLLSFKQIKISPSSDERALHERLLERRNKVIAHSDADRQRISFTTECFSLENKLVMMPRWDFDDALEFFAEREALVAWFGTLMSATSKRLFEQVQSMSEIRFVRDHSLIVSSGAEEG
;
A
#
# COMPACT_ATOMS: atom_id res chain seq x y z
N MET A 1 44.46 -3.24 2.93
CA MET A 1 44.41 -1.88 3.48
C MET A 1 42.94 -1.51 3.58
N GLU A 2 42.29 -2.07 4.60
CA GLU A 2 40.89 -1.81 4.92
C GLU A 2 40.80 -0.39 5.48
N LYS A 3 40.08 0.49 4.79
CA LYS A 3 39.71 1.77 5.38
C LYS A 3 38.74 1.47 6.50
N ASN A 4 39.24 1.49 7.74
CA ASN A 4 38.43 1.77 8.93
C ASN A 4 37.68 3.08 8.67
N ILE A 5 36.44 2.95 8.20
CA ILE A 5 35.46 4.03 8.26
C ILE A 5 35.22 4.20 9.74
N LYS A 6 35.79 5.26 10.31
CA LYS A 6 35.47 5.69 11.67
C LYS A 6 33.94 5.78 11.74
N ASP A 7 33.34 5.07 12.69
CA ASP A 7 32.03 5.40 13.24
C ASP A 7 32.13 6.79 13.89
N GLY A 8 32.26 7.83 13.08
CA GLY A 8 31.80 9.16 13.46
C GLY A 8 30.29 9.10 13.39
N ASP A 9 29.62 9.64 14.42
CA ASP A 9 28.16 9.69 14.57
C ASP A 9 27.46 9.78 13.20
N ALA A 10 27.07 8.61 12.66
CA ALA A 10 26.39 8.57 11.38
C ALA A 10 25.09 9.34 11.58
N GLU A 11 24.92 10.44 10.87
CA GLU A 11 23.78 11.33 11.03
C GLU A 11 22.51 10.51 10.81
N GLN A 12 21.74 10.28 11.89
CA GLN A 12 20.55 9.46 11.82
C GLN A 12 19.40 10.28 11.23
N LEU A 13 18.68 9.68 10.27
CA LEU A 13 17.49 10.29 9.72
C LEU A 13 16.44 10.48 10.83
N LEU A 14 15.84 11.65 10.87
CA LEU A 14 14.69 11.90 11.73
C LEU A 14 13.51 11.00 11.30
N PRO A 15 12.60 10.62 12.21
CA PRO A 15 11.42 9.80 11.90
C PRO A 15 10.62 10.29 10.69
N ARG A 16 10.51 11.61 10.48
CA ARG A 16 9.85 12.20 9.31
C ARG A 16 10.57 11.93 7.99
N GLN A 17 11.90 11.88 8.00
CA GLN A 17 12.71 11.56 6.82
C GLN A 17 12.64 10.05 6.52
N ILE A 18 12.68 9.22 7.55
CA ILE A 18 12.47 7.76 7.42
C ILE A 18 11.11 7.47 6.79
N ARG A 19 10.05 8.16 7.25
CA ARG A 19 8.72 8.02 6.65
C ARG A 19 8.73 8.35 5.15
N LEU A 20 9.43 9.40 4.72
CA LEU A 20 9.51 9.75 3.30
C LEU A 20 10.19 8.65 2.48
N VAL A 21 11.31 8.09 2.98
CA VAL A 21 12.02 6.97 2.33
C VAL A 21 11.11 5.74 2.23
N GLN A 22 10.43 5.38 3.33
CA GLN A 22 9.49 4.25 3.32
C GLN A 22 8.31 4.49 2.37
N SER A 23 7.76 5.70 2.36
CA SER A 23 6.64 6.04 1.49
C SER A 23 7.03 5.92 0.01
N LEU A 24 8.29 6.20 -0.34
CA LEU A 24 8.79 6.00 -1.70
C LEU A 24 8.79 4.53 -2.11
N ALA A 25 9.25 3.63 -1.24
CA ALA A 25 9.19 2.20 -1.48
C ALA A 25 7.74 1.69 -1.57
N ASP A 26 6.87 2.19 -0.68
CA ASP A 26 5.44 1.88 -0.67
C ASP A 26 4.75 2.35 -1.97
N PHE A 27 5.03 3.57 -2.45
CA PHE A 27 4.48 4.08 -3.71
C PHE A 27 5.01 3.34 -4.93
N GLN A 28 6.28 2.97 -4.94
CA GLN A 28 6.86 2.17 -6.02
C GLN A 28 6.17 0.80 -6.10
N MET A 29 5.96 0.13 -4.96
CA MET A 29 5.24 -1.15 -4.90
C MET A 29 3.79 -0.98 -5.37
N ALA A 30 3.11 0.09 -4.96
CA ALA A 30 1.75 0.37 -5.41
C ALA A 30 1.67 0.61 -6.92
N CYS A 31 2.62 1.36 -7.47
CA CYS A 31 2.73 1.64 -8.90
C CYS A 31 2.94 0.36 -9.70
N SER A 32 3.95 -0.45 -9.36
CA SER A 32 4.22 -1.69 -10.09
C SER A 32 3.04 -2.66 -10.05
N ALA A 33 2.35 -2.76 -8.90
CA ALA A 33 1.17 -3.60 -8.79
C ALA A 33 0.02 -3.10 -9.70
N MET A 34 -0.20 -1.79 -9.79
CA MET A 34 -1.21 -1.22 -10.68
C MET A 34 -0.81 -1.32 -12.16
N GLU A 35 0.47 -1.16 -12.50
CA GLU A 35 0.97 -1.35 -13.87
C GLU A 35 0.68 -2.77 -14.39
N PHE A 36 0.82 -3.81 -13.55
CA PHE A 36 0.42 -5.17 -13.94
C PHE A 36 -1.08 -5.30 -14.24
N ILE A 37 -1.93 -4.46 -13.64
CA ILE A 37 -3.36 -4.42 -13.97
C ILE A 37 -3.58 -3.69 -15.30
N CYS A 38 -2.78 -2.65 -15.59
CA CYS A 38 -2.83 -1.95 -16.88
C CYS A 38 -2.46 -2.83 -18.08
N GLU A 39 -1.71 -3.93 -17.87
CA GLU A 39 -1.43 -4.93 -18.92
C GLU A 39 -2.68 -5.69 -19.39
N LEU A 40 -3.81 -5.57 -18.68
CA LEU A 40 -5.06 -6.21 -19.05
C LEU A 40 -5.87 -5.33 -20.03
N ASP A 41 -6.06 -5.84 -21.25
CA ASP A 41 -6.96 -5.23 -22.24
C ASP A 41 -8.42 -5.25 -21.76
N GLU A 42 -9.15 -4.16 -21.96
CA GLU A 42 -10.54 -4.01 -21.49
C GLU A 42 -11.50 -5.02 -22.13
N ASP A 43 -11.27 -5.34 -23.41
CA ASP A 43 -12.12 -6.25 -24.19
C ASP A 43 -11.73 -7.73 -24.01
N ARG A 44 -10.67 -8.03 -23.24
CA ARG A 44 -10.18 -9.40 -23.09
C ARG A 44 -10.97 -10.15 -22.02
N LEU A 45 -11.55 -11.27 -22.42
CA LEU A 45 -12.11 -12.23 -21.47
C LEU A 45 -10.99 -12.84 -20.60
N VAL A 46 -11.09 -12.64 -19.29
CA VAL A 46 -10.18 -13.22 -18.30
C VAL A 46 -10.76 -14.47 -17.67
N THR A 47 -9.94 -15.50 -17.53
CA THR A 47 -10.29 -16.66 -16.71
C THR A 47 -10.41 -16.27 -15.24
N ARG A 48 -11.10 -17.10 -14.44
CA ARG A 48 -11.20 -16.90 -12.99
C ARG A 48 -9.82 -16.89 -12.32
N VAL A 49 -8.87 -17.70 -12.81
CA VAL A 49 -7.51 -17.77 -12.27
C VAL A 49 -6.74 -16.47 -12.54
N GLU A 50 -6.82 -15.92 -13.74
CA GLU A 50 -6.21 -14.63 -14.07
C GLU A 50 -6.81 -13.49 -13.26
N ARG A 51 -8.15 -13.47 -13.13
CA ARG A 51 -8.84 -12.44 -12.35
C ARG A 51 -8.37 -12.42 -10.89
N ARG A 52 -8.20 -13.59 -10.28
CA ARG A 52 -7.64 -13.72 -8.91
C ARG A 52 -6.22 -13.17 -8.82
N ARG A 53 -5.39 -13.41 -9.83
CA ARG A 53 -4.03 -12.86 -9.88
C ARG A 53 -4.06 -11.34 -9.90
N TYR A 54 -4.87 -10.74 -10.78
CA TYR A 54 -5.01 -9.28 -10.84
C TYR A 54 -5.59 -8.72 -9.55
N ARG A 55 -6.50 -9.44 -8.89
CA ARG A 55 -7.02 -9.02 -7.58
C ARG A 55 -5.92 -9.00 -6.52
N CYS A 56 -4.99 -9.96 -6.52
CA CYS A 56 -3.83 -9.91 -5.63
C CYS A 56 -2.95 -8.68 -5.91
N PHE A 57 -2.80 -8.25 -7.17
CA PHE A 57 -2.10 -7.02 -7.50
C PHE A 57 -2.86 -5.78 -7.01
N GLU A 58 -4.19 -5.72 -7.20
CA GLU A 58 -5.00 -4.59 -6.72
C GLU A 58 -4.92 -4.45 -5.21
N ASP A 59 -5.09 -5.57 -4.48
CA ASP A 59 -5.00 -5.58 -3.03
C ASP A 59 -3.58 -5.16 -2.57
N THR A 60 -2.54 -5.60 -3.28
CA THR A 60 -1.15 -5.15 -3.02
C THR A 60 -1.00 -3.65 -3.21
N ALA A 61 -1.54 -3.09 -4.29
CA ALA A 61 -1.49 -1.66 -4.57
C ALA A 61 -2.18 -0.85 -3.46
N VAL A 62 -3.38 -1.27 -3.05
CA VAL A 62 -4.17 -0.65 -1.99
C VAL A 62 -3.43 -0.71 -0.64
N ILE A 63 -2.86 -1.87 -0.29
CA ILE A 63 -2.11 -2.04 0.97
C ILE A 63 -0.87 -1.16 0.96
N ALA A 64 -0.03 -1.26 -0.08
CA ALA A 64 1.22 -0.52 -0.19
C ALA A 64 0.97 0.99 -0.12
N TYR A 65 0.02 1.49 -0.91
CA TYR A 65 -0.40 2.89 -0.85
C TYR A 65 -0.87 3.31 0.55
N GLY A 66 -1.74 2.50 1.17
CA GLY A 66 -2.30 2.80 2.49
C GLY A 66 -1.25 2.89 3.59
N ARG A 67 -0.13 2.14 3.50
CA ARG A 67 0.96 2.18 4.49
C ARG A 67 1.60 3.56 4.63
N ALA A 68 1.77 4.28 3.53
CA ALA A 68 2.34 5.63 3.54
C ALA A 68 1.48 6.62 4.37
N PHE A 69 0.16 6.47 4.30
CA PHE A 69 -0.83 7.40 4.89
C PHE A 69 -1.43 6.93 6.21
N THR A 70 -0.95 5.81 6.77
CA THR A 70 -1.46 5.26 8.02
C THR A 70 -0.39 5.27 9.08
N ASN A 71 -0.80 5.39 10.35
CA ASN A 71 0.14 5.36 11.46
C ASN A 71 0.85 4.01 11.51
N ALA A 72 2.17 4.06 11.54
CA ALA A 72 3.03 2.93 11.84
C ALA A 72 3.72 3.21 13.18
N ASN A 73 4.04 2.17 13.96
CA ASN A 73 4.66 2.32 15.28
C ASN A 73 5.86 3.29 15.21
N ASN A 74 5.70 4.46 15.83
CA ASN A 74 6.70 5.54 15.94
C ASN A 74 7.03 6.34 14.66
N LEU A 75 6.30 6.15 13.55
CA LEU A 75 6.47 6.95 12.34
C LEU A 75 5.23 7.80 12.04
N PRO A 76 5.38 9.13 11.92
CA PRO A 76 4.26 10.01 11.64
C PRO A 76 3.67 9.68 10.27
N LEU A 77 2.36 9.81 10.11
CA LEU A 77 1.70 9.63 8.81
C LEU A 77 2.21 10.64 7.77
N LEU A 78 2.30 10.20 6.51
CA LEU A 78 2.58 11.10 5.40
C LEU A 78 1.37 12.00 5.13
N SER A 79 1.61 13.26 4.85
CA SER A 79 0.61 14.22 4.43
C SER A 79 1.07 14.91 3.14
N PHE A 80 0.11 15.32 2.30
CA PHE A 80 0.40 16.05 1.07
C PHE A 80 1.18 17.34 1.30
N LYS A 81 0.97 17.98 2.46
CA LYS A 81 1.72 19.16 2.89
C LYS A 81 3.22 18.87 3.07
N GLN A 82 3.60 17.70 3.58
CA GLN A 82 5.00 17.33 3.77
C GLN A 82 5.76 17.20 2.44
N ILE A 83 5.08 16.71 1.40
CA ILE A 83 5.63 16.57 0.04
C ILE A 83 5.25 17.74 -0.89
N LYS A 84 4.66 18.81 -0.34
CA LYS A 84 4.33 20.06 -1.04
C LYS A 84 3.45 19.87 -2.29
N ILE A 85 2.45 18.99 -2.23
CA ILE A 85 1.46 18.84 -3.30
C ILE A 85 0.06 19.24 -2.83
N SER A 86 -0.79 19.60 -3.78
CA SER A 86 -2.21 19.86 -3.58
C SER A 86 -2.99 19.00 -4.56
N PRO A 87 -3.55 17.86 -4.12
CA PRO A 87 -4.33 16.98 -5.00
C PRO A 87 -5.56 17.71 -5.53
N SER A 88 -5.89 17.45 -6.79
CA SER A 88 -7.18 17.76 -7.41
C SER A 88 -8.34 17.05 -6.71
N SER A 89 -9.58 17.38 -7.09
CA SER A 89 -10.78 16.69 -6.61
C SER A 89 -10.71 15.19 -6.87
N ASP A 90 -10.24 14.81 -8.05
CA ASP A 90 -10.28 13.43 -8.54
C ASP A 90 -9.20 12.60 -7.86
N GLU A 91 -7.99 13.15 -7.72
CA GLU A 91 -6.91 12.53 -6.95
C GLU A 91 -7.27 12.37 -5.47
N ARG A 92 -7.99 13.35 -4.90
CA ARG A 92 -8.50 13.26 -3.53
C ARG A 92 -9.56 12.16 -3.39
N ALA A 93 -10.48 12.06 -4.35
CA ALA A 93 -11.48 10.99 -4.37
C ALA A 93 -10.83 9.60 -4.50
N LEU A 94 -9.81 9.46 -5.35
CA LEU A 94 -9.01 8.23 -5.45
C LEU A 94 -8.30 7.90 -4.13
N HIS A 95 -7.68 8.91 -3.51
CA HIS A 95 -7.03 8.74 -2.20
C HIS A 95 -8.00 8.23 -1.13
N GLU A 96 -9.18 8.85 -1.02
CA GLU A 96 -10.20 8.47 -0.04
C GLU A 96 -10.71 7.05 -0.26
N ARG A 97 -10.99 6.67 -1.52
CA ARG A 97 -11.43 5.30 -1.88
C ARG A 97 -10.36 4.25 -1.62
N LEU A 98 -9.10 4.52 -1.90
CA LEU A 98 -7.99 3.61 -1.59
C LEU A 98 -7.89 3.36 -0.08
N LEU A 99 -7.95 4.42 0.73
CA LEU A 99 -7.89 4.28 2.20
C LEU A 99 -9.13 3.58 2.75
N GLU A 100 -10.31 3.87 2.22
CA GLU A 100 -11.54 3.17 2.60
C GLU A 100 -11.45 1.68 2.28
N ARG A 101 -11.02 1.33 1.07
CA ARG A 101 -10.86 -0.06 0.62
C ARG A 101 -9.87 -0.81 1.51
N ARG A 102 -8.71 -0.20 1.77
CA ARG A 102 -7.67 -0.76 2.65
C ARG A 102 -8.23 -1.05 4.04
N ASN A 103 -8.88 -0.05 4.66
CA ASN A 103 -9.36 -0.19 6.03
C ASN A 103 -10.52 -1.19 6.12
N LYS A 104 -11.54 -1.06 5.27
CA LYS A 104 -12.79 -1.81 5.45
C LYS A 104 -12.77 -3.20 4.84
N VAL A 105 -12.09 -3.39 3.71
CA VAL A 105 -12.15 -4.66 2.97
C VAL A 105 -10.92 -5.52 3.22
N ILE A 106 -9.73 -4.92 3.23
CA ILE A 106 -8.49 -5.68 3.33
C ILE A 106 -8.05 -5.87 4.79
N ALA A 107 -8.05 -4.80 5.60
CA ALA A 107 -7.51 -4.84 6.96
C ALA A 107 -8.50 -5.37 8.01
N HIS A 108 -9.80 -5.12 7.84
CA HIS A 108 -10.80 -5.45 8.86
C HIS A 108 -11.76 -6.59 8.53
N SER A 109 -11.62 -7.27 7.36
CA SER A 109 -12.46 -8.42 6.99
C SER A 109 -13.95 -8.20 7.31
N ASP A 110 -14.46 -7.00 7.01
CA ASP A 110 -15.83 -6.64 7.33
C ASP A 110 -16.79 -7.56 6.57
N ALA A 111 -17.56 -8.37 7.28
CA ALA A 111 -18.39 -9.43 6.71
C ALA A 111 -19.41 -8.88 5.69
N ASP A 112 -19.87 -7.64 5.89
CA ASP A 112 -20.82 -6.96 5.00
C ASP A 112 -20.19 -6.47 3.69
N ARG A 113 -18.85 -6.48 3.59
CA ARG A 113 -18.08 -6.04 2.42
C ARG A 113 -17.18 -7.13 1.83
N GLN A 114 -17.06 -8.25 2.53
CA GLN A 114 -16.53 -9.47 1.94
C GLN A 114 -17.51 -9.94 0.88
N ARG A 115 -17.10 -9.83 -0.38
CA ARG A 115 -17.92 -10.27 -1.50
C ARG A 115 -17.86 -11.80 -1.62
N ILE A 116 -18.42 -12.48 -0.64
CA ILE A 116 -18.50 -13.94 -0.57
C ILE A 116 -19.94 -14.31 -0.86
N SER A 117 -20.18 -15.00 -1.98
CA SER A 117 -21.43 -15.71 -2.19
C SER A 117 -21.33 -17.04 -1.49
N PHE A 118 -22.27 -17.34 -0.60
CA PHE A 118 -22.43 -18.66 0.00
C PHE A 118 -23.84 -19.17 -0.31
N THR A 119 -23.93 -20.32 -0.95
CA THR A 119 -25.20 -20.99 -1.24
C THR A 119 -25.11 -22.45 -0.82
N THR A 120 -26.26 -23.04 -0.50
CA THR A 120 -26.35 -24.47 -0.25
C THR A 120 -27.33 -25.07 -1.26
N GLU A 121 -26.97 -26.20 -1.82
CA GLU A 121 -27.79 -26.91 -2.79
C GLU A 121 -28.05 -28.33 -2.26
N CYS A 122 -29.31 -28.76 -2.29
CA CYS A 122 -29.73 -30.05 -1.76
C CYS A 122 -29.62 -31.13 -2.84
N PHE A 123 -28.92 -32.22 -2.52
CA PHE A 123 -28.76 -33.38 -3.39
C PHE A 123 -29.24 -34.64 -2.70
N SER A 124 -29.81 -35.57 -3.47
CA SER A 124 -30.03 -36.94 -3.00
C SER A 124 -28.82 -37.79 -3.34
N LEU A 125 -28.16 -38.34 -2.33
CA LEU A 125 -27.05 -39.29 -2.46
C LEU A 125 -27.40 -40.54 -1.66
N GLU A 126 -27.53 -41.68 -2.33
CA GLU A 126 -27.83 -42.98 -1.69
C GLU A 126 -29.03 -42.94 -0.72
N ASN A 127 -30.15 -42.35 -1.16
CA ASN A 127 -31.37 -42.15 -0.36
C ASN A 127 -31.19 -41.27 0.90
N LYS A 128 -30.12 -40.49 0.98
CA LYS A 128 -29.92 -39.44 1.99
C LYS A 128 -29.94 -38.08 1.34
N LEU A 129 -30.56 -37.10 2.00
CA LEU A 129 -30.47 -35.71 1.60
C LEU A 129 -29.16 -35.13 2.15
N VAL A 130 -28.35 -34.58 1.25
CA VAL A 130 -27.07 -33.94 1.57
C VAL A 130 -27.14 -32.49 1.11
N MET A 131 -26.79 -31.56 2.01
CA MET A 131 -26.62 -30.15 1.67
C MET A 131 -25.18 -29.93 1.21
N MET A 132 -24.98 -29.58 -0.04
CA MET A 132 -23.67 -29.24 -0.57
C MET A 132 -23.43 -27.73 -0.44
N PRO A 133 -22.41 -27.28 0.31
CA PRO A 133 -22.03 -25.87 0.31
C PRO A 133 -21.35 -25.50 -1.01
N ARG A 134 -21.75 -24.38 -1.59
CA ARG A 134 -21.03 -23.69 -2.67
C ARG A 134 -20.62 -22.33 -2.15
N TRP A 135 -19.37 -21.95 -2.38
CA TRP A 135 -18.90 -20.59 -2.13
C TRP A 135 -18.19 -20.03 -3.35
N ASP A 136 -18.40 -18.75 -3.59
CA ASP A 136 -17.69 -17.97 -4.59
C ASP A 136 -17.21 -16.64 -3.99
N PHE A 137 -16.07 -16.17 -4.46
CA PHE A 137 -15.54 -14.86 -4.11
C PHE A 137 -15.75 -13.96 -5.33
N ASP A 138 -16.32 -12.77 -5.14
CA ASP A 138 -16.29 -11.77 -6.19
C ASP A 138 -14.86 -11.26 -6.35
N ASP A 139 -14.23 -11.83 -7.37
CA ASP A 139 -12.88 -11.54 -7.81
C ASP A 139 -12.84 -10.24 -8.66
N ALA A 140 -13.93 -9.44 -8.75
CA ALA A 140 -13.92 -8.17 -9.48
C ALA A 140 -12.85 -7.20 -8.96
N LEU A 141 -12.33 -6.42 -9.90
CA LEU A 141 -11.32 -5.39 -9.71
C LEU A 141 -12.03 -4.05 -9.51
N GLU A 142 -11.92 -3.47 -8.32
CA GLU A 142 -12.61 -2.25 -7.92
C GLU A 142 -12.10 -1.02 -8.68
N PHE A 143 -10.80 -0.99 -9.00
CA PHE A 143 -10.12 0.16 -9.58
C PHE A 143 -9.74 -0.05 -11.04
N PHE A 144 -10.26 -1.08 -11.71
CA PHE A 144 -9.86 -1.39 -13.08
C PHE A 144 -10.12 -0.24 -14.06
N ALA A 145 -11.28 0.42 -13.96
CA ALA A 145 -11.62 1.57 -14.80
C ALA A 145 -10.70 2.79 -14.57
N GLU A 146 -10.01 2.83 -13.43
CA GLU A 146 -9.23 3.99 -12.96
C GLU A 146 -7.74 3.65 -12.86
N ARG A 147 -7.32 2.49 -13.36
CA ARG A 147 -5.97 1.94 -13.24
C ARG A 147 -4.90 2.89 -13.79
N GLU A 148 -5.14 3.50 -14.94
CA GLU A 148 -4.22 4.47 -15.55
C GLU A 148 -4.12 5.76 -14.72
N ALA A 149 -5.25 6.26 -14.22
CA ALA A 149 -5.28 7.42 -13.35
C ALA A 149 -4.54 7.16 -12.03
N LEU A 150 -4.64 5.93 -11.49
CA LEU A 150 -3.89 5.50 -10.31
C LEU A 150 -2.39 5.42 -10.57
N VAL A 151 -1.94 4.86 -11.70
CA VAL A 151 -0.52 4.86 -12.09
C VAL A 151 0.01 6.29 -12.18
N ALA A 152 -0.72 7.19 -12.86
CA ALA A 152 -0.35 8.60 -12.95
C ALA A 152 -0.27 9.26 -11.57
N TRP A 153 -1.25 8.99 -10.70
CA TRP A 153 -1.29 9.52 -9.34
C TRP A 153 -0.11 9.03 -8.48
N PHE A 154 0.18 7.73 -8.52
CA PHE A 154 1.33 7.16 -7.80
C PHE A 154 2.65 7.73 -8.32
N GLY A 155 2.79 7.93 -9.63
CA GLY A 155 3.93 8.62 -10.24
C GLY A 155 4.12 10.04 -9.71
N THR A 156 3.04 10.82 -9.60
CA THR A 156 3.05 12.16 -9.00
C THR A 156 3.55 12.13 -7.55
N LEU A 157 3.05 11.19 -6.74
CA LEU A 157 3.49 11.01 -5.35
C LEU A 157 4.97 10.62 -5.24
N MET A 158 5.44 9.70 -6.08
CA MET A 158 6.85 9.29 -6.13
C MET A 158 7.76 10.46 -6.49
N SER A 159 7.39 11.25 -7.51
CA SER A 159 8.14 12.42 -7.95
C SER A 159 8.22 13.49 -6.85
N ALA A 160 7.08 13.82 -6.24
CA ALA A 160 7.03 14.80 -5.16
C ALA A 160 7.82 14.37 -3.92
N THR A 161 7.70 13.09 -3.53
CA THR A 161 8.43 12.53 -2.39
C THR A 161 9.94 12.49 -2.66
N SER A 162 10.35 12.07 -3.85
CA SER A 162 11.75 12.07 -4.29
C SER A 162 12.34 13.48 -4.27
N LYS A 163 11.63 14.46 -4.83
CA LYS A 163 12.05 15.86 -4.81
C LYS A 163 12.20 16.37 -3.38
N ARG A 164 11.26 16.03 -2.49
CA ARG A 164 11.32 16.45 -1.08
C ARG A 164 12.53 15.87 -0.35
N LEU A 165 12.81 14.59 -0.54
CA LEU A 165 14.00 13.94 0.02
C LEU A 165 15.28 14.54 -0.55
N PHE A 166 15.34 14.72 -1.87
CA PHE A 166 16.47 15.34 -2.54
C PHE A 166 16.79 16.72 -1.94
N GLU A 167 15.78 17.59 -1.78
CA GLU A 167 15.93 18.89 -1.12
C GLU A 167 16.45 18.78 0.32
N GLN A 168 16.02 17.78 1.09
CA GLN A 168 16.42 17.60 2.49
C GLN A 168 17.87 17.16 2.64
N VAL A 169 18.34 16.27 1.76
CA VAL A 169 19.70 15.70 1.89
C VAL A 169 20.79 16.63 1.39
N GLN A 170 20.48 17.71 0.66
CA GLN A 170 21.50 18.64 0.16
C GLN A 170 22.31 19.33 1.27
N SER A 171 21.77 19.41 2.48
CA SER A 171 22.43 20.02 3.64
C SER A 171 22.93 18.99 4.66
N MET A 172 22.94 17.70 4.32
CA MET A 172 23.28 16.60 5.23
C MET A 172 24.64 16.00 4.88
N SER A 173 25.27 15.36 5.88
CA SER A 173 26.45 14.53 5.64
C SER A 173 26.06 13.21 4.92
N GLU A 174 27.05 12.44 4.43
CA GLU A 174 26.76 11.14 3.82
C GLU A 174 26.12 10.21 4.85
N ILE A 175 24.93 9.68 4.53
CA ILE A 175 24.20 8.72 5.37
C ILE A 175 24.20 7.37 4.69
N ARG A 176 24.56 6.32 5.43
CA ARG A 176 24.36 4.93 5.01
C ARG A 176 23.20 4.33 5.77
N PHE A 177 22.16 3.95 5.03
CA PHE A 177 21.03 3.25 5.62
C PHE A 177 21.44 1.81 5.94
N VAL A 178 21.68 1.51 7.21
CA VAL A 178 21.85 0.13 7.68
C VAL A 178 20.46 -0.48 7.76
N ARG A 179 20.30 -1.70 7.21
CA ARG A 179 19.03 -2.44 7.08
C ARG A 179 18.28 -2.61 8.42
N ASP A 180 18.99 -2.41 9.54
CA ASP A 180 18.52 -2.49 10.92
C ASP A 180 18.51 -1.12 11.60
N HIS A 181 17.89 -0.10 11.01
CA HIS A 181 17.67 1.15 11.73
C HIS A 181 16.71 0.91 12.90
N SER A 182 17.29 0.62 14.07
CA SER A 182 16.61 0.57 15.35
C SER A 182 16.19 1.99 15.69
N LEU A 183 14.89 2.29 15.63
CA LEU A 183 14.36 3.51 16.25
C LEU A 183 14.64 3.40 17.75
N ILE A 184 15.69 4.06 18.24
CA ILE A 184 15.99 4.11 19.67
C ILE A 184 14.87 4.89 20.33
N VAL A 185 14.02 4.18 21.09
CA VAL A 185 12.98 4.79 21.91
C VAL A 185 13.67 5.53 23.04
N SER A 186 13.64 6.87 23.01
CA SER A 186 13.96 7.65 24.20
C SER A 186 12.81 7.47 25.20
N SER A 187 12.93 6.50 26.10
CA SER A 187 12.10 6.46 27.30
C SER A 187 12.48 7.66 28.17
N GLY A 188 11.67 8.70 28.17
CA GLY A 188 11.88 9.89 29.00
C GLY A 188 10.57 10.52 29.44
N ALA A 189 10.47 10.75 30.75
CA ALA A 189 9.39 11.32 31.58
C ALA A 189 8.34 10.29 32.03
N GLU A 190 8.61 9.53 33.10
CA GLU A 190 8.39 9.90 34.52
C GLU A 190 6.90 9.97 34.87
N GLU A 191 6.44 8.89 35.51
CA GLU A 191 5.26 8.89 36.38
C GLU A 191 5.49 9.92 37.50
N GLY A 192 4.58 10.90 37.58
CA GLY A 192 4.33 11.74 38.74
C GLY A 192 2.85 11.68 39.08
#